data_AF-A0AAE1AZL1-F1
#
_entry.id   AF-A0AAE1AZL1-F1
#
_cell.length_a   1.000
_cell.length_b   1.000
_cell.length_c   1.000
_cell.angle_alpha   90.00
_cell.angle_beta   90.00
_cell.angle_gamma   90.00
#
_symmetry.space_group_name_H-M   'P 1'
#
loop_
_entity.id
_entity.type
_entity.pdbx_description
1 polymer ?
#
loop_
_entity_poly.entity_id
_entity_poly.type
_entity_poly.pdbx_seq_one_letter_code
_entity_poly.pdbx_strand_id
1 'polypeptide(L)'
;MSIASQAPSDRTWTDFVRMIWEQRVDKLVMLTNLFEEGKKKCSRYWPVEGGESFGDVSVRLLTTHVFAESTIRNMRLSKAVCCVRLRHTWSRDALAVSKDRTRNFIAQTSTRVIGFSSALRQDLQERFMYVTLLYIQMLIVLKN
;
A
#
# COMPACT_ATOMS: atom_id res chain seq x y z
N MET A 1 -8.88 -5.27 10.05
CA MET A 1 -7.58 -4.82 10.61
C MET A 1 -6.81 -4.14 9.50
N SER A 2 -6.19 -3.00 9.78
CA SER A 2 -5.37 -2.24 8.81
C SER A 2 -3.90 -2.27 9.23
N ILE A 3 -3.02 -2.35 8.24
CA ILE A 3 -1.57 -2.29 8.39
C ILE A 3 -1.09 -1.03 7.66
N ALA A 4 -0.31 -0.20 8.34
CA ALA A 4 0.41 0.90 7.71
C ALA A 4 1.88 0.50 7.54
N SER A 5 2.44 0.71 6.36
CA SER A 5 3.84 0.41 6.04
C SER A 5 4.48 1.52 5.22
N GLN A 6 5.81 1.55 5.20
CA GLN A 6 6.59 2.42 4.31
C GLN A 6 6.51 1.91 2.86
N ALA A 7 6.78 2.79 1.90
CA ALA A 7 6.93 2.39 0.51
C ALA A 7 8.13 1.47 0.33
N PRO A 8 8.00 0.40 -0.47
CA PRO A 8 9.11 -0.50 -0.72
C PRO A 8 10.26 0.20 -1.44
N SER A 9 11.47 -0.10 -0.98
CA SER A 9 12.73 0.23 -1.66
C SER A 9 13.17 -0.93 -2.54
N ASP A 10 14.19 -0.72 -3.38
CA ASP A 10 14.76 -1.78 -4.22
C ASP A 10 15.30 -2.98 -3.41
N ARG A 11 15.59 -2.76 -2.13
CA ARG A 11 16.04 -3.81 -1.21
C ARG A 11 14.89 -4.56 -0.54
N THR A 12 13.71 -3.95 -0.44
CA THR A 12 12.60 -4.44 0.40
C THR A 12 11.31 -4.74 -0.37
N TRP A 13 11.25 -4.46 -1.66
CA TRP A 13 10.09 -4.74 -2.53
C TRP A 13 9.67 -6.22 -2.54
N THR A 14 10.62 -7.16 -2.53
CA THR A 14 10.31 -8.60 -2.41
C THR A 14 9.66 -8.92 -1.06
N ASP A 15 10.21 -8.40 0.05
CA ASP A 15 9.64 -8.60 1.38
C ASP A 15 8.24 -7.95 1.51
N PHE A 16 8.02 -6.82 0.82
CA PHE A 16 6.73 -6.15 0.77
C PHE A 16 5.67 -7.01 0.07
N VAL A 17 5.99 -7.61 -1.08
CA VAL A 17 5.08 -8.55 -1.77
C VAL A 17 4.82 -9.78 -0.91
N ARG A 18 5.85 -10.33 -0.25
CA ARG A 18 5.70 -11.45 0.69
C ARG A 18 4.75 -11.10 1.83
N MET A 19 4.91 -9.93 2.46
CA MET A 19 4.01 -9.43 3.51
C MET A 19 2.56 -9.36 3.03
N ILE A 20 2.31 -8.82 1.84
CA ILE A 20 0.95 -8.73 1.27
C ILE A 20 0.33 -10.12 1.14
N TRP A 21 1.10 -11.09 0.65
CA TRP A 21 0.63 -12.46 0.50
C TRP A 21 0.38 -13.14 1.86
N GLU A 22 1.34 -13.08 2.79
CA GLU A 22 1.26 -13.71 4.12
C GLU A 22 0.10 -13.15 4.95
N GLN A 23 -0.09 -11.83 4.90
CA GLN A 23 -1.17 -11.16 5.63
C GLN A 23 -2.53 -11.34 4.94
N ARG A 24 -2.59 -11.94 3.75
CA ARG A 24 -3.81 -12.10 2.92
C ARG A 24 -4.52 -10.77 2.69
N VAL A 25 -3.75 -9.78 2.23
CA VAL A 25 -4.24 -8.45 1.93
C VAL A 25 -5.20 -8.50 0.75
N ASP A 26 -6.40 -7.93 0.91
CA ASP A 26 -7.38 -7.84 -0.18
C ASP A 26 -7.34 -6.48 -0.89
N LYS A 27 -7.00 -5.41 -0.16
CA LYS A 27 -6.95 -4.04 -0.67
C LYS A 27 -5.67 -3.34 -0.22
N LEU A 28 -5.03 -2.66 -1.16
CA LEU A 28 -3.85 -1.84 -0.91
C LEU A 28 -4.08 -0.45 -1.50
N VAL A 29 -3.71 0.57 -0.74
CA VAL A 29 -3.80 1.97 -1.14
C VAL A 29 -2.40 2.57 -1.16
N MET A 30 -1.94 2.97 -2.35
CA MET A 30 -0.67 3.67 -2.56
C MET A 30 -0.90 5.16 -2.57
N LEU A 31 -0.23 5.89 -1.67
CA LEU A 31 -0.40 7.33 -1.49
C LEU A 31 0.64 8.17 -2.23
N THR A 32 1.71 7.56 -2.76
CA THR A 32 2.82 8.24 -3.42
C THR A 32 3.00 7.75 -4.86
N ASN A 33 3.67 8.54 -5.70
CA ASN A 33 4.14 8.05 -6.99
C ASN A 33 5.44 7.24 -6.85
N LEU A 34 5.85 6.55 -7.93
CA LEU A 34 7.17 5.90 -7.97
C LEU A 34 8.31 6.93 -7.85
N PHE A 35 8.14 8.07 -8.51
CA PHE A 35 9.03 9.22 -8.48
C PHE A 35 8.25 10.50 -8.21
N GLU A 36 8.79 11.38 -7.37
CA GLU A 36 8.25 12.71 -7.06
C GLU A 36 9.42 13.69 -7.03
N GLU A 37 9.29 14.83 -7.72
CA GLU A 37 10.35 15.86 -7.78
C GLU A 37 11.72 15.28 -8.19
N GLY A 38 11.74 14.32 -9.11
CA GLY A 38 12.95 13.64 -9.57
C GLY A 38 13.56 12.65 -8.58
N LYS A 39 12.97 12.47 -7.39
CA LYS A 39 13.44 11.52 -6.37
C LYS A 39 12.60 10.26 -6.39
N LYS A 40 13.26 9.09 -6.33
CA LYS A 40 12.57 7.80 -6.19
C LYS A 40 11.92 7.70 -4.82
N LYS A 41 10.60 7.51 -4.79
CA LYS A 41 9.80 7.38 -3.56
C LYS A 41 9.32 5.95 -3.33
N CYS A 42 9.10 5.18 -4.38
CA CYS A 42 8.61 3.82 -4.26
C CYS A 42 9.18 2.96 -5.40
N SER A 43 9.56 1.73 -5.06
CA SER A 43 9.98 0.73 -6.04
C SER A 43 8.75 -0.03 -6.49
N ARG A 44 8.57 -0.18 -7.80
CA ARG A 44 7.39 -0.83 -8.37
C ARG A 44 7.38 -2.30 -8.00
N TYR A 45 6.43 -2.72 -7.16
CA TYR A 45 6.25 -4.09 -6.67
C TYR A 45 5.15 -4.87 -7.42
N TRP A 46 4.75 -4.38 -8.60
CA TRP A 46 3.74 -5.00 -9.45
C TRP A 46 4.22 -5.00 -10.91
N PRO A 47 3.88 -6.01 -11.72
CA PRO A 47 4.25 -6.03 -13.13
C PRO A 47 3.57 -4.92 -13.93
N VAL A 48 4.20 -4.45 -15.00
CA VAL A 48 3.56 -3.53 -15.97
C VAL A 48 2.51 -4.27 -16.78
N GLU A 49 2.78 -5.52 -17.13
CA GLU A 49 1.90 -6.42 -17.88
C GLU A 49 2.18 -7.89 -17.51
N GLY A 50 1.23 -8.78 -17.76
CA GLY A 50 1.42 -10.21 -17.51
C GLY A 50 1.69 -10.52 -16.03
N GLY A 51 2.77 -11.24 -15.74
CA GLY A 51 3.18 -11.62 -14.40
C GLY A 51 4.68 -11.49 -14.16
N GLU A 52 5.05 -11.16 -12.93
CA GLU A 52 6.44 -10.99 -12.47
C GLU A 52 6.60 -11.70 -11.12
N SER A 53 7.76 -12.31 -10.91
CA SER A 53 8.08 -13.05 -9.68
C SER A 53 8.90 -12.18 -8.75
N PHE A 54 8.43 -12.06 -7.52
CA PHE A 54 9.10 -11.35 -6.43
C PHE A 54 9.48 -12.41 -5.38
N GLY A 55 10.68 -12.99 -5.56
CA GLY A 55 11.10 -14.16 -4.79
C GLY A 55 10.22 -15.38 -5.11
N ASP A 56 9.55 -15.91 -4.10
CA ASP A 56 8.67 -17.09 -4.18
C ASP A 56 7.19 -16.75 -4.42
N VAL A 57 6.85 -15.45 -4.51
CA VAL A 57 5.50 -14.97 -4.82
C VAL A 57 5.46 -14.46 -6.26
N SER A 58 4.56 -15.04 -7.06
CA SER A 58 4.24 -14.53 -8.39
C SER A 58 3.08 -13.53 -8.30
N VAL A 59 3.28 -12.34 -8.85
CA VAL A 59 2.26 -11.29 -8.98
C VAL A 59 1.84 -11.22 -10.44
N ARG A 60 0.55 -11.38 -10.72
CA ARG A 60 -0.03 -11.23 -12.06
C ARG A 60 -0.98 -10.06 -12.11
N LEU A 61 -0.77 -9.14 -13.06
CA LEU A 61 -1.71 -8.07 -13.34
C LEU A 61 -2.88 -8.63 -14.15
N LEU A 62 -4.10 -8.41 -13.65
CA LEU A 62 -5.32 -8.86 -14.31
C LEU A 62 -5.96 -7.72 -15.10
N THR A 63 -6.18 -6.58 -14.44
CA THR A 63 -6.74 -5.38 -15.08
C THR A 63 -6.12 -4.12 -14.49
N THR A 64 -6.04 -3.08 -15.33
CA THR A 64 -5.70 -1.71 -14.91
C THR A 64 -6.80 -0.79 -15.41
N HIS A 65 -7.34 0.03 -14.51
CA HIS A 65 -8.28 1.09 -14.81
C HIS A 65 -7.64 2.41 -14.43
N VAL A 66 -7.42 3.28 -15.42
CA VAL A 66 -6.89 4.63 -15.21
C VAL A 66 -8.06 5.59 -15.26
N PHE A 67 -8.16 6.42 -14.23
CA PHE A 67 -9.13 7.50 -14.09
C PHE A 67 -8.38 8.84 -14.06
N ALA A 68 -9.10 9.96 -14.16
CA ALA A 68 -8.51 11.30 -14.18
C ALA A 68 -7.57 11.57 -12.99
N GLU A 69 -7.93 11.05 -11.82
CA GLU A 69 -7.22 11.30 -10.55
C GLU A 69 -6.74 10.01 -9.88
N SER A 70 -6.95 8.83 -10.46
CA SER A 70 -6.58 7.57 -9.80
C SER A 70 -6.27 6.44 -10.76
N THR A 71 -5.62 5.39 -10.25
CA THR A 71 -5.39 4.16 -10.99
C THR A 71 -5.67 2.95 -10.11
N ILE A 72 -6.57 2.09 -10.56
CA ILE A 72 -6.92 0.84 -9.88
C ILE A 72 -6.36 -0.32 -10.67
N ARG A 73 -5.60 -1.19 -10.01
CA ARG A 73 -5.03 -2.42 -10.54
C ARG A 73 -5.59 -3.61 -9.79
N ASN A 74 -6.21 -4.55 -10.51
CA ASN A 74 -6.57 -5.84 -9.93
C ASN A 74 -5.45 -6.82 -10.23
N MET A 75 -4.94 -7.46 -9.20
CA MET A 75 -3.78 -8.35 -9.27
C MET A 75 -4.08 -9.66 -8.56
N ARG A 76 -3.37 -10.71 -8.98
CA ARG A 76 -3.39 -12.02 -8.35
C ARG A 76 -1.99 -12.33 -7.84
N LEU A 77 -1.88 -12.58 -6.54
CA LEU A 77 -0.65 -13.08 -5.93
C LEU A 77 -0.78 -14.60 -5.78
N SER A 78 0.27 -15.34 -6.10
CA SER A 78 0.29 -16.80 -5.97
C SER A 78 1.65 -17.28 -5.49
N LYS A 79 1.63 -18.19 -4.51
CA LYS A 79 2.81 -18.90 -4.01
C LYS A 79 2.40 -20.36 -3.80
N ALA A 80 3.13 -21.27 -4.45
CA ALA A 80 2.73 -22.67 -4.61
C ALA A 80 1.26 -22.80 -5.11
N VAL A 81 0.43 -23.63 -4.47
CA VAL A 81 -0.99 -23.84 -4.84
C VAL A 81 -1.95 -22.78 -4.28
N CYS A 82 -1.48 -21.81 -3.48
CA CYS A 82 -2.34 -20.83 -2.83
C CYS A 82 -2.37 -19.49 -3.58
N CYS A 83 -3.57 -18.95 -3.77
CA CYS A 83 -3.84 -17.72 -4.50
C CYS A 83 -4.56 -16.68 -3.63
N VAL A 84 -4.10 -15.43 -3.68
CA VAL A 84 -4.75 -14.26 -3.07
C VAL A 84 -5.05 -13.24 -4.16
N ARG A 85 -6.24 -12.65 -4.16
CA ARG A 85 -6.58 -11.51 -5.04
C ARG A 85 -6.32 -10.21 -4.30
N LEU A 86 -5.65 -9.28 -4.97
CA LEU A 86 -5.31 -7.97 -4.44
C LEU A 86 -5.86 -6.87 -5.34
N ARG A 87 -6.55 -5.88 -4.77
CA ARG A 87 -6.89 -4.62 -5.43
C ARG A 87 -5.94 -3.53 -4.97
N HIS A 88 -5.12 -3.03 -5.88
CA HIS A 88 -4.22 -1.89 -5.66
C HIS A 88 -4.85 -0.61 -6.20
N THR A 89 -4.94 0.42 -5.37
CA THR A 89 -5.45 1.74 -5.79
C THR A 89 -4.40 2.81 -5.51
N TRP A 90 -4.10 3.62 -6.51
CA TRP A 90 -3.34 4.87 -6.38
C TRP A 90 -4.24 6.06 -6.70
N SER A 91 -4.06 7.20 -6.03
CA SER A 91 -4.78 8.44 -6.32
C SER A 91 -3.84 9.65 -6.26
N ARG A 92 -4.02 10.60 -7.17
CA ARG A 92 -3.28 11.86 -7.24
C ARG A 92 -3.54 12.72 -6.00
N ASP A 93 -4.79 12.67 -5.52
CA ASP A 93 -5.23 13.29 -4.27
C ASP A 93 -5.55 12.22 -3.23
N ALA A 94 -4.68 11.22 -3.05
CA ALA A 94 -4.91 10.19 -2.03
C ALA A 94 -5.07 10.79 -0.60
N LEU A 95 -4.50 11.96 -0.36
CA LEU A 95 -4.67 12.79 0.83
C LEU A 95 -6.06 13.49 0.91
N ALA A 96 -6.73 13.77 -0.21
CA ALA A 96 -8.10 14.32 -0.22
C ALA A 96 -9.17 13.21 -0.22
N VAL A 97 -8.91 12.09 -0.92
CA VAL A 97 -9.70 10.84 -0.77
C VAL A 97 -9.68 10.36 0.69
N SER A 98 -8.55 10.62 1.38
CA SER A 98 -8.38 10.45 2.83
C SER A 98 -9.36 11.25 3.69
N LYS A 99 -9.85 12.41 3.24
CA LYS A 99 -10.69 13.30 4.06
C LYS A 99 -12.18 12.95 4.02
N ASP A 100 -12.73 12.48 2.90
CA ASP A 100 -14.18 12.27 2.79
C ASP A 100 -14.64 10.81 2.75
N ARG A 101 -13.81 9.87 2.25
CA ARG A 101 -14.19 8.44 2.19
C ARG A 101 -13.36 7.55 3.10
N THR A 102 -12.11 7.93 3.37
CA THR A 102 -11.22 7.17 4.25
C THR A 102 -11.35 7.58 5.73
N ARG A 103 -11.91 8.75 6.07
CA ARG A 103 -12.22 9.13 7.47
C ARG A 103 -13.18 8.14 8.13
N ASN A 104 -14.28 7.78 7.46
CA ASN A 104 -15.24 6.81 7.99
C ASN A 104 -14.69 5.37 8.00
N PHE A 105 -13.70 5.05 7.16
CA PHE A 105 -13.14 3.71 7.04
C PHE A 105 -11.94 3.47 8.00
N ILE A 106 -11.06 4.46 8.17
CA ILE A 106 -9.90 4.42 9.08
C ILE A 106 -10.34 4.68 10.53
N ALA A 107 -11.32 5.55 10.80
CA ALA A 107 -11.77 5.84 12.17
C ALA A 107 -12.47 4.63 12.85
N GLN A 108 -12.93 3.64 12.08
CA GLN A 108 -13.63 2.46 12.59
C GLN A 108 -12.75 1.21 12.73
N THR A 109 -11.50 1.24 12.26
CA THR A 109 -10.64 0.04 12.27
C THR A 109 -9.40 0.21 13.13
N SER A 110 -9.27 -0.69 14.13
CA SER A 110 -8.06 -0.87 14.92
C SER A 110 -6.87 -1.13 13.98
N THR A 111 -6.07 -0.09 13.77
CA THR A 111 -4.91 -0.11 12.89
C THR A 111 -3.72 -0.65 13.67
N ARG A 112 -3.15 -1.77 13.23
CA ARG A 112 -1.86 -2.25 13.76
C ARG A 112 -0.76 -1.77 12.83
N VAL A 113 0.01 -0.79 13.28
CA VAL A 113 1.24 -0.38 12.60
C VAL A 113 2.30 -1.45 12.87
N ILE A 114 2.77 -2.10 11.82
CA ILE A 114 3.86 -3.08 11.89
C ILE A 114 5.13 -2.31 11.48
N GLY A 115 6.06 -2.11 12.44
CA GLY A 115 7.38 -1.54 12.15
C GLY A 115 7.78 -0.24 12.86
N PHE A 116 7.10 0.19 13.94
CA PHE A 116 7.57 1.31 14.77
C PHE A 116 7.55 0.99 16.27
N SER A 117 8.56 1.48 16.99
CA SER A 117 8.73 1.38 18.46
C SER A 117 7.50 1.92 19.21
N SER A 118 7.22 1.33 20.38
CA SER A 118 6.03 1.52 21.21
C SER A 118 5.71 2.95 21.63
N ALA A 119 6.66 3.89 21.52
CA ALA A 119 6.50 5.29 21.90
C ALA A 119 5.59 6.11 20.96
N LEU A 120 5.37 5.67 19.72
CA LEU A 120 4.63 6.45 18.71
C LEU A 120 3.12 6.17 18.70
N ARG A 121 2.55 5.62 19.78
CA ARG A 121 1.18 5.10 19.81
C ARG A 121 0.14 6.07 20.38
N GLN A 122 0.53 7.11 21.11
CA GLN A 122 -0.40 8.02 21.80
C GLN A 122 -0.36 9.49 21.33
N ASP A 123 0.72 9.96 20.71
CA ASP A 123 0.81 11.36 20.23
C ASP A 123 0.28 11.59 18.78
N LEU A 124 -0.26 10.56 18.15
CA LEU A 124 -0.70 10.56 16.74
C LEU A 124 -2.11 11.13 16.53
N GLN A 125 -2.64 11.97 17.42
CA GLN A 125 -4.08 12.26 17.39
C GLN A 125 -4.56 13.57 16.77
N GLU A 126 -3.74 14.49 16.24
CA GLU A 126 -4.26 15.42 15.20
C GLU A 126 -3.26 16.36 14.53
N ARG A 127 -2.20 16.81 15.20
CA ARG A 127 -1.33 17.88 14.64
C ARG A 127 0.00 17.42 14.03
N PHE A 128 0.51 16.25 14.39
CA PHE A 128 1.75 15.73 13.82
C PHE A 128 1.55 14.79 12.62
N MET A 129 0.32 14.31 12.38
CA MET A 129 0.03 13.38 11.29
C MET A 129 0.48 13.94 9.93
N TYR A 130 0.27 15.24 9.67
CA TYR A 130 0.65 15.88 8.40
C TYR A 130 2.16 15.99 8.20
N VAL A 131 2.94 16.24 9.26
CA VAL A 131 4.39 16.40 9.16
C VAL A 131 5.08 15.03 9.03
N THR A 132 4.56 14.00 9.70
CA THR A 132 5.06 12.63 9.56
C THR A 132 4.59 11.97 8.25
N LEU A 133 3.42 12.33 7.72
CA LEU A 133 2.94 11.88 6.40
C LEU A 133 3.73 12.50 5.23
N LEU A 134 4.35 13.67 5.42
CA LEU A 134 5.26 14.25 4.43
C LEU A 134 6.61 13.51 4.36
N TYR A 135 6.99 12.79 5.42
CA TYR A 135 8.26 12.04 5.48
C TYR A 135 8.10 10.51 5.42
N ILE A 136 6.90 9.98 5.70
CA ILE A 136 6.60 8.55 5.63
C ILE A 136 5.71 8.31 4.41
N GLN A 137 6.27 7.68 3.39
CA GLN A 137 5.61 7.25 2.16
C GLN A 137 4.60 6.11 2.47
N MET A 138 3.51 6.43 3.16
CA MET A 138 2.60 5.42 3.70
C MET A 138 1.84 4.69 2.59
N LEU A 139 1.87 3.35 2.63
CA LEU A 139 0.88 2.48 2.02
C LEU A 139 -0.06 1.97 3.10
N ILE A 140 -1.37 2.02 2.84
CA ILE A 140 -2.38 1.46 3.74
C ILE A 140 -2.86 0.13 3.16
N VAL A 141 -2.65 -0.91 3.94
CA VAL A 141 -2.98 -2.29 3.62
C VAL A 141 -4.21 -2.65 4.45
N LEU A 142 -5.32 -2.92 3.77
CA LEU A 142 -6.59 -3.27 4.41
C LEU A 142 -6.83 -4.77 4.23
N LYS A 143 -7.44 -5.36 5.27
CA LYS A 143 -7.95 -6.73 5.28
C LYS A 143 -9.35 -6.68 5.87
N ASN A 144 -10.33 -7.23 5.13
CA ASN A 144 -11.69 -7.45 5.66
C ASN A 144 -11.64 -8.39 6.87
#